data_AF-A0AAD5QMG3-F1
#
_entry.id   AF-A0AAD5QMG3-F1
#
_cell.length_a   1.000
_cell.length_b   1.000
_cell.length_c   1.000
_cell.angle_alpha   90.00
_cell.angle_beta   90.00
_cell.angle_gamma   90.00
#
_symmetry.space_group_name_H-M   'P 1'
#
loop_
_entity.id
_entity.type
_entity.pdbx_description
1 polymer ?
#
loop_
_entity_poly.entity_id
_entity_poly.type
_entity_poly.pdbx_seq_one_letter_code
_entity_poly.pdbx_strand_id
1 'polypeptide(L)'
;MTGVSACPIMILVLTITAVFGCGVIPTGQGSTRKFNVTMFSLPVPMAFSTAPDAPTKAPGISPSGDAAKALVTRLVMQAVTDVLDQQGRAALLPDVLISMILDQLNIQVNYEPLECKVVFAPKMPADMIMMNDIMPQTCVVIGNTVTSMCNEDKQQNCQLSIAKSLVPIPPKHFAISGSITSRNIIMANWSRDVWQNVVNRTLRMLASDPFGTHFFSAIATVS
;
A
#
# COMPACT_ATOMS: atom_id res chain seq x y z
N MET A 1 8.72 2.31 54.11
CA MET A 1 9.45 1.96 52.86
C MET A 1 8.40 1.58 51.82
N THR A 2 8.36 2.35 50.72
CA THR A 2 7.86 2.02 49.35
C THR A 2 6.52 1.27 49.23
N GLY A 3 5.42 1.79 48.68
CA GLY A 3 5.26 2.82 47.63
C GLY A 3 5.27 2.20 46.23
N VAL A 4 4.10 1.87 45.68
CA VAL A 4 3.76 1.75 44.24
C VAL A 4 2.23 1.96 44.17
N SER A 5 1.69 3.17 44.06
CA SER A 5 1.65 4.14 42.94
C SER A 5 1.10 3.58 41.63
N ALA A 6 -0.04 4.16 41.25
CA ALA A 6 -0.97 3.75 40.21
C ALA A 6 -0.44 3.90 38.78
N CYS A 7 -0.97 3.07 37.88
CA CYS A 7 -1.01 3.34 36.45
C CYS A 7 -2.42 3.04 35.92
N PRO A 8 -3.34 4.01 35.91
CA PRO A 8 -4.53 3.89 35.08
C PRO A 8 -4.11 4.24 33.65
N ILE A 9 -4.36 3.29 32.76
CA ILE A 9 -4.26 3.41 31.31
C ILE A 9 -4.97 4.70 30.90
N MET A 10 -4.19 5.62 30.33
CA MET A 10 -4.65 6.90 29.83
C MET A 10 -5.49 6.65 28.57
N ILE A 11 -6.78 6.38 28.77
CA ILE A 11 -7.79 6.43 27.71
C ILE A 11 -7.93 7.91 27.35
N LEU A 12 -7.31 8.30 26.24
CA LEU A 12 -7.44 9.63 25.66
C LEU A 12 -8.86 9.74 25.11
N VAL A 13 -9.80 10.12 25.98
CA VAL A 13 -11.16 10.49 25.59
C VAL A 13 -11.05 11.79 24.80
N LEU A 14 -11.04 11.68 23.47
CA LEU A 14 -11.27 12.79 22.56
C LEU A 14 -12.68 13.31 22.87
N THR A 15 -12.76 14.45 23.55
CA THR A 15 -13.99 15.23 23.70
C THR A 15 -14.40 15.74 22.32
N ILE A 16 -15.12 14.92 21.57
CA ILE A 16 -15.83 15.35 20.37
C ILE A 16 -17.02 16.17 20.89
N THR A 17 -16.91 17.50 20.86
CA THR A 17 -18.05 18.39 21.00
C THR A 17 -19.03 18.08 19.88
N ALA A 18 -20.01 17.22 20.17
CA ALA A 18 -21.11 16.87 19.30
C ALA A 18 -22.10 18.05 19.24
N VAL A 19 -21.74 19.09 18.50
CA VAL A 19 -22.61 20.24 18.25
C VAL A 19 -22.49 20.61 16.77
N PHE A 20 -23.52 20.18 16.01
CA PHE A 20 -23.86 20.47 14.61
C PHE A 20 -22.95 19.96 13.47
N GLY A 21 -23.55 19.19 12.54
CA GLY A 21 -22.92 18.99 11.23
C GLY A 21 -23.39 17.88 10.31
N CYS A 22 -24.66 17.48 10.25
CA CYS A 22 -25.17 16.68 9.10
C CYS A 22 -25.26 17.52 7.80
N GLY A 23 -24.56 18.65 7.71
CA GLY A 23 -24.48 19.47 6.51
C GLY A 23 -23.36 18.98 5.62
N VAL A 24 -23.71 18.56 4.40
CA VAL A 24 -22.72 18.37 3.33
C VAL A 24 -22.09 19.73 3.05
N ILE A 25 -20.76 19.80 3.12
CA ILE A 25 -20.05 21.01 2.75
C ILE A 25 -20.27 21.30 1.25
N PRO A 26 -20.55 22.55 0.83
CA PRO A 26 -20.63 22.94 -0.57
C PRO A 26 -19.41 22.48 -1.39
N THR A 27 -19.65 22.10 -2.65
CA THR A 27 -18.60 21.70 -3.61
C THR A 27 -17.50 22.77 -3.68
N GLY A 28 -16.27 22.41 -3.25
CA GLY A 28 -15.11 23.31 -3.22
C GLY A 28 -14.53 23.60 -1.83
N GLN A 29 -15.24 23.26 -0.75
CA GLN A 29 -14.78 23.46 0.65
C GLN A 29 -14.35 22.14 1.35
N GLY A 30 -14.28 21.03 0.60
CA GLY A 30 -13.79 19.76 1.13
C GLY A 30 -12.30 19.81 1.48
N SER A 31 -11.89 19.09 2.52
CA SER A 31 -10.47 18.98 2.87
C SER A 31 -9.82 17.88 2.05
N THR A 32 -8.66 18.16 1.46
CA THR A 32 -7.86 17.16 0.74
C THR A 32 -6.54 16.97 1.46
N ARG A 33 -6.21 15.72 1.76
CA ARG A 33 -4.92 15.31 2.35
C ARG A 33 -4.20 14.38 1.40
N LYS A 34 -2.91 14.62 1.19
CA LYS A 34 -2.08 13.74 0.38
C LYS A 34 -1.40 12.73 1.30
N PHE A 35 -1.41 11.46 0.90
CA PHE A 35 -0.69 10.41 1.61
C PHE A 35 0.37 9.79 0.72
N ASN A 36 1.39 9.22 1.35
CA ASN A 36 2.43 8.45 0.69
C ASN A 36 2.86 7.27 1.56
N VAL A 37 2.92 6.08 0.98
CA VAL A 37 3.40 4.84 1.57
C VAL A 37 4.63 4.39 0.80
N THR A 38 5.76 4.23 1.48
CA THR A 38 7.04 3.85 0.88
C THR A 38 7.70 2.70 1.63
N MET A 39 8.80 2.16 1.11
CA MET A 39 9.67 1.17 1.79
C MET A 39 9.00 -0.19 2.07
N PHE A 40 7.96 -0.54 1.31
CA PHE A 40 7.46 -1.92 1.24
C PHE A 40 8.30 -2.74 0.24
N SER A 41 8.31 -4.06 0.38
CA SER A 41 8.84 -4.96 -0.66
C SER A 41 7.75 -5.29 -1.68
N LEU A 42 8.09 -5.42 -2.96
CA LEU A 42 7.12 -5.51 -4.04
C LEU A 42 6.47 -6.92 -4.10
N PRO A 43 5.18 -7.07 -3.74
CA PRO A 43 4.48 -8.34 -3.88
C PRO A 43 4.26 -8.66 -5.36
N VAL A 44 4.32 -9.94 -5.73
CA VAL A 44 4.04 -10.42 -7.09
C VAL A 44 2.72 -9.86 -7.66
N PRO A 45 1.59 -9.82 -6.91
CA PRO A 45 0.34 -9.26 -7.43
C PRO A 45 0.38 -7.76 -7.77
N MET A 46 1.33 -7.00 -7.24
CA MET A 46 1.47 -5.56 -7.52
C MET A 46 2.39 -5.27 -8.73
N ALA A 47 3.14 -6.28 -9.20
CA ALA A 47 3.78 -6.25 -10.51
C ALA A 47 2.87 -6.85 -11.58
N PHE A 48 3.17 -6.59 -12.85
CA PHE A 48 2.41 -7.17 -13.97
C PHE A 48 3.30 -7.75 -15.05
N SER A 49 2.74 -8.69 -15.81
CA SER A 49 3.36 -9.25 -17.00
C SER A 49 2.30 -9.62 -18.03
N THR A 50 2.58 -9.34 -19.29
CA THR A 50 1.76 -9.74 -20.44
C THR A 50 2.22 -11.07 -21.03
N ALA A 51 3.30 -11.67 -20.51
CA ALA A 51 3.82 -12.93 -21.00
C ALA A 51 2.90 -14.10 -20.59
N PRO A 52 2.56 -15.01 -21.51
CA PRO A 52 1.58 -16.07 -21.26
C PRO A 52 2.06 -17.10 -20.21
N ASP A 53 3.37 -17.27 -20.05
CA ASP A 53 3.98 -18.17 -19.09
C ASP A 53 4.19 -17.51 -17.71
N ALA A 54 4.00 -16.20 -17.57
CA ALA A 54 4.24 -15.48 -16.31
C ALA A 54 3.46 -16.03 -15.11
N PRO A 55 2.15 -16.36 -15.22
CA PRO A 55 1.39 -16.92 -14.09
C PRO A 55 1.90 -18.31 -13.65
N THR A 56 2.52 -19.07 -14.57
CA THR A 56 3.08 -20.39 -14.25
C THR A 56 4.39 -20.29 -13.47
N LYS A 57 5.11 -19.18 -13.61
CA LYS A 57 6.39 -18.91 -12.93
C LYS A 57 6.18 -18.10 -11.65
N ALA A 58 5.32 -17.09 -11.67
CA ALA A 58 4.95 -16.30 -10.52
C ALA A 58 3.41 -16.32 -10.35
N PRO A 59 2.88 -17.30 -9.60
CA PRO A 59 1.45 -17.35 -9.31
C PRO A 59 0.95 -16.04 -8.69
N GLY A 60 -0.14 -15.50 -9.24
CA GLY A 60 -0.75 -14.27 -8.76
C GLY A 60 -0.18 -12.98 -9.35
N ILE A 61 0.78 -13.06 -10.29
CA ILE A 61 1.24 -11.86 -11.03
C ILE A 61 0.06 -11.25 -11.79
N SER A 62 -0.03 -9.92 -11.81
CA SER A 62 -1.11 -9.25 -12.52
C SER A 62 -0.95 -9.38 -14.04
N PRO A 63 -2.04 -9.60 -14.80
CA PRO A 63 -1.97 -9.74 -16.26
C PRO A 63 -1.76 -8.40 -17.00
N SER A 64 -1.95 -7.26 -16.31
CA SER A 64 -1.78 -5.93 -16.87
C SER A 64 -1.46 -4.91 -15.80
N GLY A 65 -0.89 -3.75 -16.20
CA GLY A 65 -0.65 -2.64 -15.30
C GLY A 65 -1.95 -2.12 -14.65
N ASP A 66 -3.04 -2.07 -15.41
CA ASP A 66 -4.35 -1.65 -14.88
C ASP A 66 -4.88 -2.61 -13.82
N ALA A 67 -4.69 -3.93 -13.99
CA ALA A 67 -5.09 -4.92 -12.99
C ALA A 67 -4.28 -4.77 -11.69
N ALA A 68 -2.96 -4.58 -11.78
CA ALA A 68 -2.10 -4.32 -10.63
C ALA A 68 -2.51 -3.01 -9.91
N LYS A 69 -2.76 -1.94 -10.67
CA LYS A 69 -3.19 -0.65 -10.13
C LYS A 69 -4.58 -0.76 -9.47
N ALA A 70 -5.52 -1.47 -10.08
CA ALA A 70 -6.84 -1.70 -9.52
C ALA A 70 -6.77 -2.50 -8.22
N LEU A 71 -5.91 -3.52 -8.15
CA LEU A 71 -5.66 -4.27 -6.91
C LEU A 71 -5.18 -3.33 -5.79
N VAL A 72 -4.12 -2.55 -6.03
CA VAL A 72 -3.57 -1.62 -5.03
C VAL A 72 -4.61 -0.58 -4.61
N THR A 73 -5.35 -0.03 -5.56
CA THR A 73 -6.42 0.93 -5.30
C THR A 73 -7.48 0.32 -4.39
N ARG A 74 -7.93 -0.90 -4.67
CA ARG A 74 -8.91 -1.62 -3.85
C ARG A 74 -8.39 -1.89 -2.44
N LEU A 75 -7.14 -2.34 -2.30
CA LEU A 75 -6.53 -2.61 -0.99
C LEU A 75 -6.46 -1.34 -0.13
N VAL A 76 -6.02 -0.23 -0.71
CA VAL A 76 -5.94 1.05 0.00
C VAL A 76 -7.34 1.56 0.36
N MET A 77 -8.29 1.54 -0.59
CA MET A 77 -9.66 1.97 -0.31
C MET A 77 -10.30 1.16 0.80
N GLN A 78 -10.20 -0.18 0.74
CA GLN A 78 -10.74 -1.05 1.78
C GLN A 78 -10.09 -0.78 3.14
N ALA A 79 -8.77 -0.72 3.21
CA ALA A 79 -8.05 -0.47 4.47
C ALA A 79 -8.33 0.93 5.05
N VAL A 80 -8.52 1.96 4.22
CA VAL A 80 -8.90 3.30 4.70
C VAL A 80 -10.33 3.29 5.24
N THR A 81 -11.27 2.71 4.50
CA THR A 81 -12.67 2.62 4.90
C THR A 81 -12.83 1.83 6.20
N ASP A 82 -12.17 0.69 6.33
CA ASP A 82 -12.23 -0.15 7.53
C ASP A 82 -11.67 0.59 8.77
N VAL A 83 -10.56 1.32 8.62
CA VAL A 83 -10.01 2.13 9.71
C VAL A 83 -10.99 3.22 10.13
N LEU A 84 -11.64 3.87 9.16
CA LEU A 84 -12.59 4.95 9.45
C LEU A 84 -13.88 4.42 10.08
N ASP A 85 -14.37 3.26 9.66
CA ASP A 85 -15.49 2.56 10.29
C ASP A 85 -15.15 2.22 11.75
N GLN A 86 -13.98 1.62 12.00
CA GLN A 86 -13.50 1.30 13.35
C GLN A 86 -13.37 2.55 14.23
N GLN A 87 -12.87 3.66 13.67
CA GLN A 87 -12.77 4.94 14.40
C GLN A 87 -14.16 5.50 14.71
N GLY A 88 -15.11 5.44 13.77
CA GLY A 88 -16.48 5.89 13.98
C GLY A 88 -17.18 5.09 15.09
N ARG A 89 -17.02 3.76 15.08
CA ARG A 89 -17.54 2.87 16.12
C ARG A 89 -16.90 3.14 17.48
N ALA A 90 -15.59 3.34 17.52
CA ALA A 90 -14.87 3.70 18.75
C ALA A 90 -15.31 5.06 19.32
N ALA A 91 -15.79 5.97 18.46
CA ALA A 91 -16.37 7.25 18.84
C ALA A 91 -17.89 7.17 19.15
N LEU A 92 -18.47 5.95 19.22
CA LEU A 92 -19.89 5.71 19.48
C LEU A 92 -20.82 6.39 18.46
N LEU A 93 -20.36 6.56 17.22
CA LEU A 93 -21.22 7.03 16.14
C LEU A 93 -22.19 5.91 15.74
N PRO A 94 -23.48 6.20 15.51
CA PRO A 94 -24.41 5.27 14.89
C PRO A 94 -23.92 4.82 13.52
N ASP A 95 -24.10 3.54 13.16
CA ASP A 95 -23.69 2.96 11.88
C ASP A 95 -24.17 3.76 10.66
N VAL A 96 -25.38 4.33 10.73
CA VAL A 96 -25.94 5.19 9.67
C VAL A 96 -25.12 6.46 9.46
N LEU A 97 -24.58 7.06 10.53
CA LEU A 97 -23.72 8.24 10.39
C LEU A 97 -22.34 7.85 9.84
N ILE A 98 -21.82 6.68 10.23
CA ILE A 98 -20.55 6.16 9.71
C ILE A 98 -20.66 5.96 8.19
N SER A 99 -21.71 5.29 7.71
CA SER A 99 -21.91 5.07 6.28
C SER A 99 -22.03 6.39 5.51
N MET A 100 -22.80 7.36 6.03
CA MET A 100 -22.93 8.68 5.41
C MET A 100 -21.60 9.44 5.34
N ILE A 101 -20.74 9.32 6.35
CA ILE A 101 -19.40 9.93 6.36
C ILE A 101 -18.51 9.26 5.31
N LEU A 102 -18.55 7.92 5.22
CA LEU A 102 -17.77 7.16 4.26
C LEU A 102 -18.18 7.46 2.80
N ASP A 103 -19.47 7.63 2.53
CA ASP A 103 -19.98 8.02 1.19
C ASP A 103 -19.50 9.41 0.74
N GLN A 104 -19.07 10.26 1.67
CA GLN A 104 -18.55 11.60 1.41
C GLN A 104 -17.02 11.62 1.19
N LEU A 105 -16.39 10.44 1.16
CA LEU A 105 -14.96 10.29 0.90
C LEU A 105 -14.69 9.96 -0.56
N ASN A 106 -13.69 10.64 -1.10
CA ASN A 106 -13.10 10.31 -2.37
C ASN A 106 -11.62 9.99 -2.16
N ILE A 107 -11.23 8.75 -2.45
CA ILE A 107 -9.85 8.27 -2.32
C ILE A 107 -9.29 8.09 -3.72
N GLN A 108 -8.22 8.82 -4.02
CA GLN A 108 -7.47 8.67 -5.27
C GLN A 108 -6.13 8.01 -4.94
N VAL A 109 -5.80 6.96 -5.68
CA VAL A 109 -4.56 6.19 -5.50
C VAL A 109 -3.72 6.25 -6.76
N ASN A 110 -2.46 6.65 -6.58
CA ASN A 110 -1.42 6.73 -7.59
C ASN A 110 -0.37 5.68 -7.27
N TYR A 111 -0.31 4.67 -8.11
CA TYR A 111 0.66 3.58 -8.06
C TYR A 111 1.19 3.32 -9.47
N GLU A 112 2.49 3.08 -9.57
CA GLU A 112 3.17 2.74 -10.83
C GLU A 112 3.62 1.27 -10.79
N PRO A 113 2.83 0.35 -11.37
CA PRO A 113 3.17 -1.07 -11.42
C PRO A 113 4.47 -1.33 -12.16
N LEU A 114 5.21 -2.34 -11.72
CA LEU A 114 6.39 -2.80 -12.42
C LEU A 114 6.00 -3.75 -13.56
N GLU A 115 6.47 -3.49 -14.78
CA GLU A 115 6.35 -4.41 -15.90
C GLU A 115 7.47 -5.44 -15.89
N CYS A 116 7.09 -6.71 -15.91
CA CYS A 116 7.99 -7.85 -16.01
C CYS A 116 7.78 -8.52 -17.37
N LYS A 117 8.60 -8.17 -18.38
CA LYS A 117 8.50 -8.78 -19.71
C LYS A 117 8.79 -10.27 -19.68
N VAL A 118 9.75 -10.66 -18.84
CA VAL A 118 10.02 -12.06 -18.51
C VAL A 118 9.99 -12.23 -17.01
N VAL A 119 9.34 -13.29 -16.56
CA VAL A 119 9.35 -13.70 -15.15
C VAL A 119 10.35 -14.83 -14.99
N PHE A 120 11.24 -14.68 -14.02
CA PHE A 120 12.12 -15.73 -13.57
C PHE A 120 11.88 -16.02 -12.09
N ALA A 121 11.39 -17.24 -11.81
CA ALA A 121 11.14 -17.72 -10.47
C ALA A 121 11.96 -18.99 -10.24
N PRO A 122 13.16 -18.88 -9.65
CA PRO A 122 14.00 -20.04 -9.41
C PRO A 122 13.32 -20.96 -8.39
N LYS A 123 13.20 -22.25 -8.74
CA LYS A 123 12.71 -23.30 -7.82
C LYS A 123 13.80 -23.84 -6.88
N MET A 124 15.03 -23.34 -7.00
CA MET A 124 16.25 -23.77 -6.30
C MET A 124 17.07 -22.51 -5.92
N PRO A 125 18.02 -22.59 -4.97
CA PRO A 125 18.84 -21.43 -4.61
C PRO A 125 19.62 -20.88 -5.83
N ALA A 126 19.89 -19.56 -5.81
CA ALA A 126 20.30 -18.75 -6.97
C ALA A 126 21.66 -19.12 -7.58
N ASP A 127 22.40 -20.04 -6.97
CA ASP A 127 23.77 -20.43 -7.24
C ASP A 127 23.94 -21.48 -8.37
N MET A 128 22.85 -22.03 -8.94
CA MET A 128 22.93 -23.06 -9.99
C MET A 128 22.19 -22.76 -11.30
N ILE A 129 21.88 -21.48 -11.60
CA ILE A 129 21.00 -21.18 -12.75
C ILE A 129 21.77 -20.51 -13.89
N MET A 130 22.16 -21.34 -14.85
CA MET A 130 22.75 -20.94 -16.13
C MET A 130 21.62 -20.59 -17.12
N MET A 131 21.21 -19.33 -17.16
CA MET A 131 20.23 -18.84 -18.12
C MET A 131 20.99 -18.18 -19.27
N ASN A 132 20.99 -18.83 -20.44
CA ASN A 132 21.82 -18.45 -21.60
C ASN A 132 21.09 -17.59 -22.64
N ASP A 133 19.83 -17.21 -22.40
CA ASP A 133 19.08 -16.38 -23.34
C ASP A 133 19.16 -14.89 -22.99
N ILE A 134 19.39 -14.08 -24.03
CA ILE A 134 19.31 -12.61 -23.98
C ILE A 134 17.84 -12.26 -23.80
N MET A 135 17.38 -12.19 -22.56
CA MET A 135 15.98 -11.91 -22.26
C MET A 135 15.76 -10.41 -22.01
N PRO A 136 14.71 -9.82 -22.62
CA PRO A 136 14.27 -8.47 -22.30
C PRO A 136 13.78 -8.39 -20.84
N GLN A 137 13.67 -7.17 -20.30
CA GLN A 137 13.46 -6.86 -18.87
C GLN A 137 12.91 -8.02 -18.00
N THR A 138 13.83 -8.76 -17.39
CA THR A 138 13.50 -9.95 -16.59
C THR A 138 13.37 -9.57 -15.12
N CYS A 139 12.22 -9.87 -14.53
CA CYS A 139 12.02 -9.76 -13.09
C CYS A 139 12.42 -11.06 -12.40
N VAL A 140 13.21 -10.94 -11.33
CA VAL A 140 13.53 -12.07 -10.45
C VAL A 140 12.51 -12.11 -9.32
N VAL A 141 11.82 -13.23 -9.19
CA VAL A 141 10.79 -13.49 -8.18
C VAL A 141 11.31 -14.55 -7.22
N ILE A 142 11.44 -14.21 -5.93
CA ILE A 142 11.80 -15.14 -4.88
C ILE A 142 10.59 -15.30 -3.96
N GLY A 143 10.02 -16.51 -3.92
CA GLY A 143 8.76 -16.76 -3.22
C GLY A 143 7.61 -15.95 -3.86
N ASN A 144 7.05 -15.00 -3.11
CA ASN A 144 5.97 -14.11 -3.55
C ASN A 144 6.43 -12.64 -3.74
N THR A 145 7.75 -12.40 -3.78
CA THR A 145 8.33 -11.06 -3.84
C THR A 145 9.12 -10.87 -5.12
N VAL A 146 8.95 -9.73 -5.78
CA VAL A 146 9.85 -9.30 -6.87
C VAL A 146 11.06 -8.61 -6.24
N THR A 147 12.25 -9.19 -6.41
CA THR A 147 13.45 -8.76 -5.69
C THR A 147 14.38 -7.87 -6.51
N SER A 148 14.47 -8.12 -7.82
CA SER A 148 15.43 -7.44 -8.70
C SER A 148 15.01 -7.51 -10.16
N MET A 149 15.68 -6.69 -10.98
CA MET A 149 15.44 -6.59 -12.41
C MET A 149 16.71 -6.85 -13.20
N CYS A 150 16.55 -7.36 -14.41
CA CYS A 150 17.53 -7.30 -15.48
C CYS A 150 17.13 -6.16 -16.42
N ASN A 151 18.02 -5.22 -16.77
CA ASN A 151 17.72 -4.19 -17.75
C ASN A 151 18.54 -4.37 -19.03
N GLU A 152 17.91 -4.16 -20.18
CA GLU A 152 18.48 -4.29 -21.53
C GLU A 152 19.55 -3.22 -21.82
N ASP A 153 19.45 -2.05 -21.18
CA ASP A 153 20.32 -0.89 -21.44
C ASP A 153 21.80 -1.13 -21.09
N LYS A 154 22.07 -2.16 -20.28
CA LYS A 154 23.41 -2.69 -20.10
C LYS A 154 23.43 -3.99 -20.88
N GLN A 155 24.12 -4.02 -22.03
CA GLN A 155 24.35 -5.18 -22.91
C GLN A 155 25.07 -6.35 -22.23
N GLN A 156 24.67 -6.72 -21.02
CA GLN A 156 25.08 -7.90 -20.31
C GLN A 156 23.88 -8.83 -20.35
N ASN A 157 24.04 -9.92 -21.10
CA ASN A 157 23.19 -11.10 -21.00
C ASN A 157 22.86 -11.30 -19.51
N CYS A 158 21.57 -11.45 -19.18
CA CYS A 158 21.22 -11.57 -17.78
C CYS A 158 21.62 -12.95 -17.25
N GLN A 159 22.91 -13.08 -16.96
CA GLN A 159 23.51 -14.25 -16.36
C GLN A 159 23.19 -14.21 -14.86
N LEU A 160 22.14 -14.92 -14.49
CA LEU A 160 21.75 -15.12 -13.09
C LEU A 160 22.84 -15.79 -12.25
N SER A 161 23.85 -16.40 -12.90
CA SER A 161 25.04 -16.97 -12.25
C SER A 161 26.00 -15.91 -11.66
N ILE A 162 25.85 -14.63 -12.00
CA ILE A 162 26.69 -13.56 -11.48
C ILE A 162 25.78 -12.41 -11.05
N ALA A 163 25.76 -12.10 -9.75
CA ALA A 163 25.04 -10.97 -9.15
C ALA A 163 25.34 -9.57 -9.78
N LYS A 164 26.21 -9.50 -10.78
CA LYS A 164 26.61 -8.29 -11.52
C LYS A 164 25.58 -7.81 -12.56
N SER A 165 24.67 -8.68 -13.03
CA SER A 165 23.66 -8.29 -14.04
C SER A 165 22.31 -7.86 -13.42
N LEU A 166 22.15 -8.00 -12.10
CA LEU A 166 20.95 -7.58 -11.40
C LEU A 166 21.00 -6.10 -11.06
N VAL A 167 19.98 -5.38 -11.50
CA VAL A 167 19.76 -3.96 -11.20
C VAL A 167 18.68 -3.87 -10.10
N PRO A 168 18.85 -3.00 -9.11
CA PRO A 168 17.80 -2.73 -8.14
C PRO A 168 16.55 -2.18 -8.83
N ILE A 169 15.38 -2.56 -8.32
CA ILE A 169 14.10 -2.03 -8.80
C ILE A 169 14.05 -0.52 -8.48
N PRO A 170 13.68 0.36 -9.44
CA PRO A 170 13.55 1.78 -9.20
C PRO A 170 12.59 2.09 -8.02
N PRO A 171 12.91 3.07 -7.14
CA PRO A 171 12.12 3.38 -5.96
C PRO A 171 10.64 3.69 -6.20
N LYS A 172 10.29 4.17 -7.40
CA LYS A 172 8.90 4.49 -7.79
C LYS A 172 7.93 3.30 -7.71
N HIS A 173 8.42 2.07 -7.87
CA HIS A 173 7.59 0.86 -7.77
C HIS A 173 7.34 0.42 -6.31
N PHE A 174 8.07 1.01 -5.36
CA PHE A 174 7.92 0.81 -3.91
C PHE A 174 7.23 2.02 -3.25
N ALA A 175 6.46 2.80 -4.02
CA ALA A 175 5.73 3.96 -3.54
C ALA A 175 4.26 3.87 -3.95
N ILE A 176 3.36 4.06 -2.98
CA ILE A 176 1.92 4.26 -3.21
C ILE A 176 1.59 5.64 -2.68
N SER A 177 1.15 6.52 -3.56
CA SER A 177 0.74 7.87 -3.19
C SER A 177 -0.74 8.07 -3.48
N GLY A 178 -1.32 9.14 -2.99
CA GLY A 178 -2.72 9.43 -3.27
C GLY A 178 -3.24 10.62 -2.52
N SER A 179 -4.54 10.83 -2.64
CA SER A 179 -5.25 11.84 -1.86
C SER A 179 -6.55 11.32 -1.31
N ILE A 180 -6.86 11.73 -0.08
CA ILE A 180 -8.15 11.52 0.56
C ILE A 180 -8.83 12.88 0.60
N THR A 181 -9.94 13.00 -0.11
CA THR A 181 -10.79 14.19 -0.12
C THR A 181 -12.05 13.88 0.66
N SER A 182 -12.35 14.66 1.70
CA SER A 182 -13.59 14.56 2.47
C SER A 182 -14.44 15.80 2.29
N ARG A 183 -15.74 15.59 2.05
CA ARG A 183 -16.76 16.66 2.09
C ARG A 183 -17.48 16.74 3.43
N ASN A 184 -17.06 15.94 4.40
CA ASN A 184 -17.63 15.92 5.73
C ASN A 184 -16.95 16.96 6.62
N ILE A 185 -17.74 17.79 7.32
CA ILE A 185 -17.21 18.86 8.18
C ILE A 185 -16.37 18.38 9.35
N ILE A 186 -16.67 17.18 9.88
CA ILE A 186 -15.92 16.61 11.00
C ILE A 186 -14.52 16.24 10.52
N MET A 187 -14.43 15.46 9.45
CA MET A 187 -13.16 15.01 8.89
C MET A 187 -12.35 16.14 8.24
N ALA A 188 -13.03 17.16 7.70
CA ALA A 188 -12.36 18.31 7.11
C ALA A 188 -11.51 19.07 8.13
N ASN A 189 -11.98 19.13 9.38
CA ASN A 189 -11.33 19.81 10.49
C ASN A 189 -10.33 18.94 11.27
N TRP A 190 -10.13 17.69 10.88
CA TRP A 190 -9.14 16.83 11.53
C TRP A 190 -7.72 17.38 11.36
N SER A 191 -6.98 17.38 12.47
CA SER A 191 -5.57 17.77 12.48
C SER A 191 -4.73 16.79 11.67
N ARG A 192 -3.52 17.21 11.30
CA ARG A 192 -2.55 16.35 10.61
C ARG A 192 -2.26 15.08 11.40
N ASP A 193 -2.19 15.17 12.74
CA ASP A 193 -1.89 14.02 13.60
C ASP A 193 -3.01 12.98 13.59
N VAL A 194 -4.27 13.41 13.54
CA VAL A 194 -5.41 12.51 13.39
C VAL A 194 -5.34 11.79 12.04
N TRP A 195 -5.09 12.52 10.96
CA TRP A 195 -4.89 11.94 9.63
C TRP A 195 -3.69 11.00 9.55
N GLN A 196 -2.58 11.34 10.21
CA GLN A 196 -1.40 10.50 10.28
C GLN A 196 -1.70 9.19 11.04
N ASN A 197 -2.49 9.24 12.11
CA ASN A 197 -2.96 8.04 12.82
C ASN A 197 -3.84 7.15 11.94
N VAL A 198 -4.75 7.75 11.16
CA VAL A 198 -5.58 6.99 10.18
C VAL A 198 -4.68 6.27 9.18
N VAL A 199 -3.78 7.00 8.51
CA VAL A 199 -2.87 6.44 7.50
C VAL A 199 -1.94 5.38 8.09
N ASN A 200 -1.46 5.57 9.33
CA ASN A 200 -0.66 4.56 10.04
C ASN A 200 -1.46 3.28 10.35
N ARG A 201 -2.73 3.40 10.74
CA ARG A 201 -3.61 2.24 10.94
C ARG A 201 -3.95 1.54 9.63
N THR A 202 -4.17 2.30 8.55
CA THR A 202 -4.35 1.76 7.21
C THR A 202 -3.14 0.94 6.80
N LEU A 203 -1.93 1.46 7.04
CA LEU A 203 -0.71 0.71 6.78
C LEU A 203 -0.63 -0.57 7.59
N ARG A 204 -1.01 -0.55 8.88
CA ARG A 204 -1.06 -1.76 9.71
C ARG A 204 -2.06 -2.80 9.19
N MET A 205 -3.18 -2.36 8.64
CA MET A 205 -4.13 -3.25 7.96
C MET A 205 -3.55 -3.83 6.67
N LEU A 206 -2.84 -3.03 5.86
CA LEU A 206 -2.11 -3.55 4.69
C LEU A 206 -0.98 -4.51 5.08
N ALA A 207 -0.36 -4.29 6.24
CA ALA A 207 0.61 -5.19 6.86
C ALA A 207 -0.02 -6.39 7.59
N SER A 208 -1.33 -6.59 7.47
CA SER A 208 -1.97 -7.85 7.83
C SER A 208 -2.09 -8.78 6.61
N ASP A 209 -2.40 -10.06 6.84
CA ASP A 209 -2.50 -11.06 5.76
C ASP A 209 -3.46 -10.59 4.65
N PRO A 210 -3.13 -10.76 3.36
CA PRO A 210 -2.05 -11.61 2.81
C PRO A 210 -0.73 -10.90 2.49
N PHE A 211 -0.59 -9.59 2.76
CA PHE A 211 0.59 -8.81 2.37
C PHE A 211 1.52 -8.46 3.54
N GLY A 212 1.31 -9.07 4.70
CA GLY A 212 1.95 -8.63 5.95
C GLY A 212 3.46 -8.54 5.92
N THR A 213 4.12 -9.55 5.35
CA THR A 213 5.58 -9.57 5.19
C THR A 213 6.10 -8.50 4.24
N HIS A 214 5.26 -8.01 3.33
CA HIS A 214 5.65 -7.03 2.33
C HIS A 214 5.60 -5.59 2.85
N PHE A 215 4.64 -5.28 3.73
CA PHE A 215 4.44 -3.95 4.30
C PHE A 215 5.06 -3.76 5.70
N PHE A 216 5.74 -4.77 6.25
CA PHE A 216 6.31 -4.70 7.61
C PHE A 216 7.27 -3.53 7.83
N SER A 217 8.13 -3.22 6.85
CA SER A 217 9.10 -2.11 6.90
C SER A 217 8.56 -0.80 6.29
N ALA A 218 7.32 -0.80 5.82
CA ALA A 218 6.79 0.33 5.10
C ALA A 218 6.53 1.51 6.04
N ILE A 219 6.55 2.71 5.47
CA ILE A 219 6.29 3.95 6.20
C ILE A 219 5.21 4.71 5.48
N ALA A 220 4.23 5.19 6.23
CA ALA A 220 3.14 5.99 5.69
C ALA A 220 3.19 7.42 6.25
N THR A 221 2.96 8.42 5.39
CA THR A 221 3.05 9.84 5.74
C THR A 221 1.86 10.60 5.16
N VAL A 222 1.44 11.67 5.84
CA VAL A 222 0.39 12.58 5.37
C VAL A 222 0.85 14.05 5.33
N SER A 223 0.33 14.78 4.35
CA SER A 223 0.52 16.23 4.13
C SER A 223 -0.78 16.94 3.76
#